data_AF-A0A316KZ57-F1
#
_entry.id   AF-A0A316KZ57-F1
#
_cell.length_a   1.000
_cell.length_b   1.000
_cell.length_c   1.000
_cell.angle_alpha   90.00
_cell.angle_beta   90.00
_cell.angle_gamma   90.00
#
_symmetry.space_group_name_H-M   'P 1'
#
loop_
_entity.id
_entity.type
_entity.pdbx_description
1 polymer ?
#
loop_
_entity_poly.entity_id
_entity_poly.type
_entity_poly.pdbx_seq_one_letter_code
_entity_poly.pdbx_strand_id
1 'polypeptide(L)'
;MNYTNKIKLLIVFITMVSCSSMEGDAEKMADLQCESIKMAMGGAMNAMGSGKADVESMKKHGEKVQKFAEKMKKKYESYEERQQFQALVMEKSLNNCSN
;
A
#
# COMPACT_ATOMS: atom_id res chain seq x y z
N MET A 1 -12.60 39.40 30.25
CA MET A 1 -12.28 37.96 30.07
C MET A 1 -13.44 37.29 29.36
N ASN A 2 -13.21 36.66 28.20
CA ASN A 2 -13.89 35.44 27.72
C ASN A 2 -13.58 35.20 26.23
N TYR A 3 -12.32 34.82 25.94
CA TYR A 3 -11.85 34.40 24.61
C TYR A 3 -11.94 32.87 24.41
N THR A 4 -12.77 32.17 25.18
CA THR A 4 -12.67 30.70 25.32
C THR A 4 -13.57 29.90 24.38
N ASN A 5 -14.51 30.54 23.65
CA ASN A 5 -15.53 29.83 22.87
C ASN A 5 -15.30 29.75 21.35
N LYS A 6 -14.27 30.39 20.80
CA LYS A 6 -13.98 30.33 19.34
C LYS A 6 -13.02 29.20 18.92
N ILE A 7 -12.36 28.55 19.87
CA ILE A 7 -11.32 27.53 19.59
C ILE A 7 -11.90 26.13 19.36
N LYS A 8 -13.14 25.85 19.81
CA LYS A 8 -13.73 24.50 19.74
C LYS A 8 -14.24 24.09 18.34
N LEU A 9 -14.39 25.01 17.39
CA LEU A 9 -14.96 24.71 16.07
C LEU A 9 -13.90 24.35 15.00
N LEU A 10 -12.61 24.56 15.27
CA LEU A 10 -11.53 24.36 14.28
C LEU A 10 -10.87 22.98 14.34
N ILE A 11 -11.15 22.16 15.37
CA ILE A 11 -10.47 20.87 15.58
C ILE A 11 -11.13 19.72 14.80
N VAL A 12 -12.35 19.90 14.28
CA VAL A 12 -13.11 18.83 13.61
C VAL A 12 -12.75 18.66 12.12
N PHE A 13 -12.11 19.64 11.49
CA PHE A 13 -11.78 19.55 10.04
C PHE A 13 -10.48 18.81 9.72
N ILE A 14 -9.64 18.49 10.72
CA ILE A 14 -8.35 17.83 10.49
C ILE A 14 -8.50 16.29 10.43
N THR A 15 -9.62 15.73 10.92
CA THR A 15 -9.81 14.27 10.95
C THR A 15 -10.27 13.65 9.62
N MET A 16 -10.73 14.45 8.65
CA MET A 16 -11.21 13.92 7.36
C MET A 16 -10.13 13.81 6.27
N VAL A 17 -8.97 14.44 6.43
CA VAL A 17 -7.90 14.42 5.41
C VAL A 17 -7.07 13.13 5.48
N SER A 18 -7.08 12.43 6.62
CA SER A 18 -6.27 11.25 6.86
C SER A 18 -6.78 9.98 6.16
N CYS A 19 -8.08 9.92 5.80
CA CYS A 19 -8.66 8.75 5.13
C CYS A 19 -8.16 8.58 3.68
N SER A 20 -8.12 9.67 2.90
CA SER A 20 -7.73 9.60 1.48
C SER A 20 -6.27 9.21 1.26
N SER A 21 -5.40 9.48 2.24
CA SER A 21 -3.97 9.18 2.14
C SER A 21 -3.65 7.71 2.40
N MET A 22 -4.38 7.05 3.30
CA MET A 22 -4.17 5.64 3.62
C MET A 22 -4.76 4.71 2.56
N GLU A 23 -5.94 5.04 2.03
CA GLU A 23 -6.54 4.30 0.92
C GLU A 23 -5.64 4.27 -0.32
N GLY A 24 -5.08 5.42 -0.73
CA GLY A 24 -4.20 5.49 -1.89
C GLY A 24 -2.84 4.79 -1.68
N ASP A 25 -2.33 4.78 -0.44
CA ASP A 25 -1.14 3.99 -0.12
C ASP A 25 -1.45 2.48 -0.11
N ALA A 26 -2.65 2.10 0.34
CA ALA A 26 -3.09 0.72 0.34
C ALA A 26 -3.31 0.20 -1.09
N GLU A 27 -3.88 1.02 -1.97
CA GLU A 27 -4.02 0.73 -3.40
C GLU A 27 -2.67 0.50 -4.06
N LYS A 28 -1.68 1.38 -3.82
CA LYS A 28 -0.32 1.18 -4.34
C LYS A 28 0.33 -0.10 -3.83
N MET A 29 0.15 -0.42 -2.56
CA MET A 29 0.69 -1.66 -1.99
C MET A 29 0.01 -2.90 -2.57
N ALA A 30 -1.30 -2.83 -2.81
CA ALA A 30 -2.06 -3.89 -3.48
C ALA A 30 -1.57 -4.10 -4.91
N ASP A 31 -1.38 -3.02 -5.69
CA ASP A 31 -0.86 -3.09 -7.06
C ASP A 31 0.52 -3.75 -7.11
N LEU A 32 1.42 -3.34 -6.20
CA LEU A 32 2.75 -3.94 -6.08
C LEU A 32 2.70 -5.45 -5.74
N GLN A 33 1.73 -5.88 -4.93
CA GLN A 33 1.51 -7.30 -4.64
C GLN A 33 0.96 -8.04 -5.87
N CYS A 34 -0.02 -7.46 -6.57
CA CYS A 34 -0.57 -8.05 -7.80
C CYS A 34 0.50 -8.16 -8.89
N GLU A 35 1.36 -7.15 -9.06
CA GLU A 35 2.51 -7.21 -9.96
C GLU A 35 3.48 -8.32 -9.55
N SER A 36 3.71 -8.54 -8.26
CA SER A 36 4.56 -9.64 -7.77
C SER A 36 4.01 -11.00 -8.18
N ILE A 37 2.69 -11.19 -8.08
CA ILE A 37 2.00 -12.42 -8.49
C ILE A 37 2.10 -12.58 -10.02
N LYS A 38 1.83 -11.52 -10.79
CA LYS A 38 1.94 -11.53 -12.26
C LYS A 38 3.36 -11.85 -12.72
N MET A 39 4.38 -11.29 -12.08
CA MET A 39 5.78 -11.60 -12.38
C MET A 39 6.15 -13.03 -12.01
N ALA A 40 5.64 -13.57 -10.90
CA ALA A 40 5.85 -14.97 -10.53
C ALA A 40 5.19 -15.93 -11.54
N MET A 41 3.95 -15.66 -11.94
CA MET A 41 3.22 -16.49 -12.92
C MET A 41 3.81 -16.36 -14.33
N GLY A 42 4.06 -15.13 -14.79
CA GLY A 42 4.67 -14.85 -16.09
C GLY A 42 6.12 -15.32 -16.16
N GLY A 43 6.87 -15.20 -15.08
CA GLY A 43 8.22 -15.74 -14.93
C GLY A 43 8.24 -17.27 -14.99
N ALA A 44 7.26 -17.94 -14.35
CA ALA A 44 7.11 -19.39 -14.45
C ALA A 44 6.78 -19.83 -15.89
N MET A 45 5.87 -19.14 -16.57
CA MET A 45 5.53 -19.42 -17.97
C MET A 45 6.72 -19.17 -18.92
N ASN A 46 7.42 -18.05 -18.76
CA ASN A 46 8.60 -17.73 -19.56
C ASN A 46 9.76 -18.70 -19.29
N ALA A 47 9.98 -19.13 -18.04
CA ALA A 47 10.98 -20.13 -17.72
C ALA A 47 10.65 -21.49 -18.35
N MET A 48 9.36 -21.85 -18.41
CA MET A 48 8.91 -23.09 -19.06
C MET A 48 9.07 -23.04 -20.58
N GLY A 49 8.83 -21.88 -21.22
CA GLY A 49 8.92 -21.72 -22.67
C GLY A 49 10.33 -21.39 -23.21
N SER A 50 11.16 -20.70 -22.42
CA SER A 50 12.46 -20.15 -22.87
C SER A 50 13.66 -20.58 -22.03
N GLY A 51 13.44 -21.28 -20.91
CA GLY A 51 14.49 -21.70 -19.97
C GLY A 51 15.11 -20.56 -19.16
N LYS A 52 14.61 -19.32 -19.29
CA LYS A 52 15.16 -18.13 -18.62
C LYS A 52 14.09 -17.45 -17.78
N ALA A 53 14.42 -17.19 -16.51
CA ALA A 53 13.65 -16.32 -15.64
C ALA A 53 14.19 -14.88 -15.73
N ASP A 54 13.30 -13.89 -15.76
CA ASP A 54 13.69 -12.47 -15.71
C ASP A 54 13.99 -12.05 -14.26
N VAL A 55 15.12 -12.53 -13.75
CA VAL A 55 15.57 -12.31 -12.37
C VAL A 55 15.84 -10.83 -12.09
N GLU A 56 16.28 -10.06 -13.09
CA GLU A 56 16.58 -8.64 -12.91
C GLU A 56 15.31 -7.81 -12.66
N SER A 57 14.26 -8.03 -13.45
CA SER A 57 12.97 -7.37 -13.23
C SER A 57 12.37 -7.75 -11.88
N MET A 58 12.44 -9.03 -11.50
CA MET A 58 11.98 -9.49 -10.19
C MET A 58 12.76 -8.82 -9.04
N LYS A 59 14.08 -8.65 -9.17
CA LYS A 59 14.91 -7.96 -8.17
C LYS A 59 14.52 -6.49 -8.04
N LYS A 60 14.41 -5.76 -9.15
CA LYS A 60 14.01 -4.34 -9.16
C LYS A 60 12.61 -4.16 -8.55
N HIS A 61 11.70 -5.10 -8.83
CA HIS A 61 10.37 -5.09 -8.22
C HIS A 61 10.44 -5.32 -6.72
N GLY A 62 11.17 -6.35 -6.27
CA GLY A 62 11.37 -6.62 -4.84
C GLY A 62 11.93 -5.41 -4.08
N GLU A 63 12.89 -4.69 -4.65
CA GLU A 63 13.42 -3.46 -4.07
C GLU A 63 12.36 -2.35 -3.95
N LYS A 64 11.46 -2.21 -4.94
CA LYS A 64 10.33 -1.25 -4.87
C LYS A 64 9.35 -1.62 -3.77
N VAL A 65 8.96 -2.90 -3.68
CA VAL A 65 8.04 -3.40 -2.64
C VAL A 65 8.64 -3.17 -1.26
N GLN A 66 9.92 -3.53 -1.07
CA GLN A 66 10.59 -3.35 0.22
C GLN A 66 10.65 -1.87 0.61
N LYS A 67 11.10 -0.98 -0.28
CA LYS A 67 11.18 0.46 -0.01
C LYS A 67 9.81 1.05 0.34
N PHE A 68 8.76 0.62 -0.35
CA PHE A 68 7.41 1.08 -0.07
C PHE A 68 6.92 0.56 1.30
N ALA A 69 7.13 -0.71 1.60
CA ALA A 69 6.77 -1.31 2.89
C ALA A 69 7.49 -0.63 4.07
N GLU A 70 8.78 -0.33 3.93
CA GLU A 70 9.54 0.41 4.95
C GLU A 70 9.00 1.84 5.14
N LYS A 71 8.60 2.51 4.05
CA LYS A 71 7.97 3.83 4.12
C LYS A 71 6.64 3.76 4.87
N MET A 72 5.80 2.75 4.58
CA MET A 72 4.51 2.58 5.25
C MET A 72 4.67 2.22 6.73
N LYS A 73 5.67 1.40 7.07
CA LYS A 73 5.99 1.08 8.47
C LYS A 73 6.37 2.32 9.29
N LYS A 74 7.06 3.29 8.68
CA LYS A 74 7.38 4.59 9.30
C LYS A 74 6.19 5.55 9.31
N LYS A 75 5.29 5.44 8.34
CA LYS A 75 4.11 6.30 8.22
C LYS A 75 3.00 5.89 9.21
N TYR A 76 2.85 4.59 9.45
CA TYR A 76 1.83 4.00 10.32
C TYR A 76 2.51 3.30 11.49
N GLU A 77 2.87 4.07 12.52
CA GLU A 77 3.64 3.56 13.67
C GLU A 77 2.74 2.89 14.70
N SER A 78 1.52 3.40 14.87
CA SER A 78 0.57 2.85 15.83
C SER A 78 0.09 1.46 15.40
N TYR A 79 -0.34 0.66 16.36
CA TYR A 79 -0.91 -0.66 16.07
C TYR A 79 -2.23 -0.55 15.28
N GLU A 80 -3.06 0.43 15.63
CA GLU A 80 -4.36 0.67 15.01
C GLU A 80 -4.23 1.09 13.54
N GLU A 81 -3.36 2.06 13.23
CA GLU A 81 -3.12 2.48 11.83
C GLU A 81 -2.55 1.34 10.98
N ARG A 82 -1.71 0.47 11.58
CA ARG A 82 -1.19 -0.72 10.87
C ARG A 82 -2.29 -1.71 10.55
N GLN A 83 -3.23 -1.95 11.47
CA GLN A 83 -4.37 -2.82 11.20
C GLN A 83 -5.28 -2.24 10.12
N GLN A 84 -5.60 -0.93 10.20
CA GLN A 84 -6.42 -0.25 9.21
C GLN A 84 -5.77 -0.30 7.82
N PHE A 85 -4.47 0.00 7.74
CA PHE A 85 -3.71 -0.09 6.51
C PHE A 85 -3.71 -1.51 5.94
N GLN A 86 -3.48 -2.54 6.77
CA GLN A 86 -3.53 -3.94 6.32
C GLN A 86 -4.91 -4.37 5.82
N ALA A 87 -5.98 -3.95 6.49
CA ALA A 87 -7.35 -4.22 6.07
C ALA A 87 -7.63 -3.61 4.70
N LEU A 88 -7.25 -2.35 4.49
CA LEU A 88 -7.39 -1.67 3.20
C LEU A 88 -6.54 -2.35 2.11
N VAL A 89 -5.31 -2.76 2.41
CA VAL A 89 -4.46 -3.48 1.45
C VAL A 89 -5.12 -4.79 1.03
N MET A 90 -5.68 -5.57 1.97
CA MET A 90 -6.39 -6.80 1.64
C MET A 90 -7.61 -6.54 0.75
N GLU A 91 -8.42 -5.54 1.10
CA GLU A 91 -9.59 -5.16 0.31
C GLU A 91 -9.20 -4.75 -1.12
N LYS A 92 -8.18 -3.90 -1.27
CA LYS A 92 -7.70 -3.44 -2.58
C LYS A 92 -7.06 -4.58 -3.39
N SER A 93 -6.29 -5.48 -2.75
CA SER A 93 -5.70 -6.63 -3.44
C SER A 93 -6.76 -7.56 -4.02
N LEU A 94 -7.87 -7.79 -3.31
CA LEU A 94 -8.98 -8.60 -3.83
C LEU A 94 -9.60 -7.98 -5.09
N ASN A 95 -9.70 -6.65 -5.13
CA ASN A 95 -10.27 -5.93 -6.27
C ASN A 95 -9.29 -5.82 -7.46
N ASN A 96 -7.99 -5.62 -7.18
CA ASN A 96 -7.00 -5.31 -8.22
C ASN A 96 -6.31 -6.56 -8.78
N CYS A 97 -6.21 -7.65 -8.02
CA CYS A 97 -5.61 -8.90 -8.51
C CYS A 97 -6.61 -9.81 -9.23
N SER A 98 -7.93 -9.53 -9.11
CA SER A 98 -9.01 -10.32 -9.72
C SER A 98 -9.49 -9.78 -11.09
N ASN A 99 -9.06 -8.57 -11.47
CA ASN A 99 -9.26 -7.96 -12.78
C ASN A 99 -8.00 -8.09 -13.66
#